data_AF-A0A1G6KJC4-F1
#
_entry.id   AF-A0A1G6KJC4-F1
#
_cell.length_a   1.000
_cell.length_b   1.000
_cell.length_c   1.000
_cell.angle_alpha   90.00
_cell.angle_beta   90.00
_cell.angle_gamma   90.00
#
_symmetry.space_group_name_H-M   'P 1'
#
loop_
_entity.id
_entity.type
_entity.pdbx_description
1 polymer ?
#
loop_
_entity_poly.entity_id
_entity_poly.type
_entity_poly.pdbx_seq_one_letter_code
_entity_poly.pdbx_strand_id
1 'polypeptide(L)'
;MESPQRSFVFYPMHNQAPDIHNPQGNDATGAFQPGAAMYEKYYKKLGCDVTMYKFDNHLPADQRRAQILNALCIGAGGGWYDAIVYFGHGYKDGMPSAGFGLKSIDQLTNAVWACGQYSVKVVLYACSCAVDGGYAWRISEAMKPWAQEGYGVYGHLSAGHAFMNPQVRQYPNGGAVTGIKTAPAGKIPAWCKALGDPKSTLWMRFPFMTAEEIEAEL
;
A
#
# COMPACT_ATOMS: atom_id res chain seq x y z
N MET A 1 18.06 -1.83 8.90
CA MET A 1 16.80 -1.41 8.27
C MET A 1 17.12 -0.42 7.17
N GLU A 2 16.89 -0.79 5.92
CA GLU A 2 16.96 0.15 4.80
C GLU A 2 15.61 0.86 4.70
N SER A 3 15.60 2.18 4.91
CA SER A 3 14.41 2.98 4.64
C SER A 3 14.28 3.22 3.13
N PRO A 4 13.06 3.31 2.58
CA PRO A 4 12.89 3.73 1.19
C PRO A 4 13.53 5.11 1.02
N GLN A 5 14.37 5.29 0.00
CA GLN A 5 14.95 6.60 -0.30
C GLN A 5 13.91 7.49 -0.97
N ARG A 6 13.03 6.89 -1.80
CA ARG A 6 12.00 7.58 -2.55
C ARG A 6 10.67 6.84 -2.54
N SER A 7 9.61 7.53 -2.11
CA SER A 7 8.26 6.98 -2.03
C SER A 7 7.26 7.81 -2.83
N PHE A 8 6.36 7.13 -3.57
CA PHE A 8 5.14 7.73 -4.10
C PHE A 8 3.95 7.27 -3.27
N VAL A 9 3.28 8.21 -2.61
CA VAL A 9 2.15 7.92 -1.72
C VAL A 9 0.90 8.54 -2.31
N PHE A 10 -0.14 7.75 -2.58
CA PHE A 10 -1.39 8.25 -3.10
C PHE A 10 -2.60 7.84 -2.25
N TYR A 11 -3.55 8.77 -2.12
CA TYR A 11 -4.68 8.64 -1.22
C TYR A 11 -5.86 9.53 -1.67
N PRO A 12 -7.12 9.14 -1.38
CA PRO A 12 -8.29 9.84 -1.89
C PRO A 12 -8.55 11.15 -1.15
N MET A 13 -9.21 12.09 -1.83
CA MET A 13 -9.74 13.32 -1.22
C MET A 13 -10.85 13.03 -0.21
N HIS A 14 -11.69 12.01 -0.45
CA HIS A 14 -12.89 11.70 0.33
C HIS A 14 -12.90 10.26 0.86
N ASN A 15 -13.52 10.02 2.03
CA ASN A 15 -13.65 8.68 2.63
C ASN A 15 -14.84 7.95 2.01
N GLN A 16 -14.76 7.74 0.70
CA GLN A 16 -15.82 7.10 -0.06
C GLN A 16 -15.27 5.85 -0.72
N ALA A 17 -15.87 4.72 -0.36
CA ALA A 17 -15.91 3.60 -1.27
C ALA A 17 -16.82 4.03 -2.45
N PRO A 18 -16.53 3.65 -3.71
CA PRO A 18 -17.44 3.86 -4.81
C PRO A 18 -18.60 2.88 -4.66
N ASP A 19 -19.55 3.23 -3.81
CA ASP A 19 -20.91 2.74 -3.90
C ASP A 19 -21.70 3.77 -4.71
N ILE A 20 -22.09 3.37 -5.92
CA ILE A 20 -22.89 4.20 -6.83
C ILE A 20 -24.29 4.52 -6.25
N HIS A 21 -24.74 3.77 -5.24
CA HIS A 21 -26.07 3.91 -4.65
C HIS A 21 -26.09 4.77 -3.38
N ASN A 22 -24.94 5.17 -2.83
CA ASN A 22 -24.92 5.99 -1.61
C ASN A 22 -23.73 6.98 -1.55
N PRO A 23 -23.80 8.11 -2.28
CA PRO A 23 -22.65 9.00 -2.48
C PRO A 23 -22.33 9.99 -1.33
N GLN A 24 -22.87 9.85 -0.11
CA GLN A 24 -22.68 10.82 0.97
C GLN A 24 -22.47 10.12 2.33
N GLY A 25 -21.56 10.50 3.23
CA GLY A 25 -20.76 11.72 3.31
C GLY A 25 -19.77 11.71 4.49
N ASN A 26 -18.59 11.12 4.31
CA ASN A 26 -17.47 11.28 5.24
C ASN A 26 -16.20 11.70 4.47
N ASP A 27 -15.46 12.66 5.02
CA ASP A 27 -14.15 13.09 4.52
C ASP A 27 -13.05 12.08 4.92
N ALA A 28 -12.05 11.86 4.05
CA ALA A 28 -10.90 10.97 4.28
C ALA A 28 -9.95 11.48 5.37
N THR A 29 -10.17 12.70 5.87
CA THR A 29 -9.46 13.31 7.00
C THR A 29 -9.48 12.48 8.27
N GLY A 30 -10.48 11.60 8.49
CA GLY A 30 -10.55 10.72 9.65
C GLY A 30 -9.88 9.35 9.48
N ALA A 31 -9.53 8.94 8.26
CA ALA A 31 -9.16 7.54 7.97
C ALA A 31 -7.81 7.42 7.25
N PHE A 32 -7.72 7.92 6.01
CA PHE A 32 -6.57 7.68 5.13
C PHE A 32 -5.53 8.80 5.18
N GLN A 33 -5.99 10.05 5.21
CA GLN A 33 -5.10 11.22 5.23
C GLN A 33 -4.20 11.27 6.47
N PRO A 34 -4.65 10.90 7.69
CA PRO A 34 -3.77 10.86 8.85
C PRO A 34 -2.63 9.86 8.69
N GLY A 35 -2.92 8.65 8.17
CA GLY A 35 -1.90 7.64 7.89
C GLY A 35 -0.88 8.13 6.87
N ALA A 36 -1.35 8.67 5.75
CA ALA A 36 -0.49 9.24 4.71
C ALA A 36 0.41 10.36 5.26
N ALA A 37 -0.14 11.28 6.06
CA ALA A 37 0.61 12.38 6.69
C ALA A 37 1.65 11.88 7.72
N MET A 38 1.33 10.83 8.48
CA MET A 38 2.28 10.21 9.40
C MET A 38 3.44 9.54 8.65
N TYR A 39 3.14 8.84 7.54
CA TYR A 39 4.16 8.24 6.67
C TYR A 39 5.12 9.29 6.12
N GLU A 40 4.57 10.37 5.56
CA GLU A 40 5.37 11.49 5.04
C GLU A 40 6.27 12.09 6.12
N LYS A 41 5.69 12.44 7.26
CA LYS A 41 6.42 13.06 8.37
C LYS A 41 7.55 12.14 8.88
N TYR A 42 7.28 10.85 8.98
CA TYR A 42 8.26 9.87 9.46
C TYR A 42 9.46 9.79 8.49
N TYR A 43 9.21 9.52 7.21
CA TYR A 43 10.29 9.30 6.25
C TYR A 43 11.00 10.60 5.83
N LYS A 44 10.31 11.74 5.75
CA LYS A 44 10.99 13.04 5.55
C LYS A 44 11.93 13.39 6.70
N LYS A 45 11.59 13.03 7.94
CA LYS A 45 12.49 13.22 9.10
C LYS A 45 13.78 12.39 8.98
N LEU A 46 13.73 11.26 8.27
CA LEU A 46 14.89 10.41 7.98
C LEU A 46 15.69 10.86 6.74
N GLY A 47 15.27 11.95 6.08
CA GLY A 47 15.92 12.47 4.87
C GLY A 47 15.45 11.83 3.57
N CYS A 48 14.41 11.00 3.60
CA CYS A 48 13.83 10.37 2.41
C CYS A 48 12.98 11.37 1.61
N ASP A 49 12.93 11.17 0.29
CA ASP A 49 11.98 11.87 -0.60
C ASP A 49 10.62 11.17 -0.58
N VAL A 50 9.57 11.92 -0.28
CA VAL A 50 8.19 11.42 -0.24
C VAL A 50 7.31 12.34 -1.08
N THR A 51 6.87 11.82 -2.22
CA THR A 51 5.90 12.46 -3.10
C THR A 51 4.49 12.08 -2.66
N MET A 52 3.73 13.06 -2.17
CA MET A 52 2.33 12.87 -1.76
C MET A 52 1.38 13.27 -2.89
N TYR A 53 0.44 12.40 -3.25
CA TYR A 53 -0.57 12.66 -4.25
C TYR A 53 -1.99 12.41 -3.73
N LYS A 54 -2.74 13.50 -3.56
CA LYS A 54 -4.15 13.47 -3.18
C LYS A 54 -5.02 13.50 -4.44
N PHE A 55 -5.78 12.44 -4.71
CA PHE A 55 -6.60 12.31 -5.93
C PHE A 55 -8.09 12.48 -5.66
N ASP A 56 -8.83 13.03 -6.62
CA ASP A 56 -10.27 13.23 -6.51
C ASP A 56 -11.00 11.91 -6.78
N ASN A 57 -11.57 11.30 -5.73
CA ASN A 57 -12.27 10.04 -5.84
C ASN A 57 -13.78 10.15 -6.16
N HIS A 58 -14.29 11.35 -6.48
CA HIS A 58 -15.63 11.55 -7.04
C HIS A 58 -15.68 11.35 -8.56
N LEU A 59 -14.53 11.36 -9.23
CA LEU A 59 -14.45 11.17 -10.66
C LEU A 59 -14.78 9.72 -11.09
N PRO A 60 -15.16 9.52 -12.37
CA PRO A 60 -15.25 8.18 -12.96
C PRO A 60 -13.96 7.37 -12.77
N ALA A 61 -14.09 6.04 -12.67
CA ALA A 61 -12.97 5.16 -12.30
C ALA A 61 -11.76 5.28 -13.23
N ASP A 62 -11.98 5.42 -14.54
CA ASP A 62 -10.94 5.65 -15.54
C ASP A 62 -10.21 6.99 -15.37
N GLN A 63 -10.94 8.05 -15.03
CA GLN A 63 -10.34 9.36 -14.76
C GLN A 63 -9.53 9.36 -13.46
N ARG A 64 -10.01 8.66 -12.42
CA ARG A 64 -9.27 8.46 -11.16
C ARG A 64 -7.94 7.73 -11.39
N ARG A 65 -7.96 6.66 -12.18
CA ARG A 65 -6.74 5.95 -12.58
C ARG A 65 -5.81 6.88 -13.36
N ALA A 66 -6.32 7.61 -14.36
CA ALA A 66 -5.50 8.52 -15.16
C ALA A 66 -4.80 9.60 -14.30
N GLN A 67 -5.50 10.19 -13.33
CA GLN A 67 -4.90 11.13 -12.36
C GLN A 67 -3.68 10.52 -11.65
N ILE A 68 -3.87 9.33 -11.07
CA ILE A 68 -2.84 8.65 -10.29
C ILE A 68 -1.66 8.23 -11.18
N LEU A 69 -1.93 7.63 -12.34
CA LEU A 69 -0.90 7.17 -13.27
C LEU A 69 -0.09 8.33 -13.83
N ASN A 70 -0.75 9.43 -14.19
CA ASN A 70 -0.07 10.65 -14.63
C ASN A 70 0.79 11.22 -13.50
N ALA A 71 0.31 11.25 -12.26
CA ALA A 71 1.09 11.75 -11.14
C ALA A 71 2.30 10.85 -10.82
N LEU A 72 2.14 9.53 -10.87
CA LEU A 72 3.22 8.56 -10.64
C LEU A 72 4.30 8.68 -11.74
N CYS A 73 3.91 8.83 -12.99
CA CYS A 73 4.84 8.88 -14.13
C CYS A 73 5.46 10.27 -14.37
N ILE A 74 4.68 11.35 -14.23
CA ILE A 74 5.14 12.72 -14.49
C ILE A 74 5.81 13.33 -13.25
N GLY A 75 5.31 13.00 -12.04
CA GLY A 75 5.89 13.45 -10.78
C GLY A 75 7.28 12.88 -10.48
N ALA A 76 7.74 11.91 -11.27
CA ALA A 76 9.01 11.22 -11.09
C ALA A 76 10.24 12.13 -11.18
N GLY A 77 10.16 13.34 -11.75
CA GLY A 77 11.27 14.32 -11.76
C GLY A 77 12.64 13.77 -12.24
N GLY A 78 12.65 12.63 -12.94
CA GLY A 78 13.86 11.87 -13.29
C GLY A 78 14.39 10.91 -12.21
N GLY A 79 13.59 9.96 -11.71
CA GLY A 79 14.11 8.86 -10.88
C GLY A 79 13.05 7.81 -10.50
N TRP A 80 13.50 6.67 -9.96
CA TRP A 80 12.66 5.53 -9.61
C TRP A 80 12.26 5.50 -8.13
N TYR A 81 11.07 4.96 -7.84
CA TYR A 81 10.53 4.82 -6.47
C TYR A 81 10.90 3.47 -5.84
N ASP A 82 11.35 3.50 -4.59
CA ASP A 82 11.56 2.31 -3.75
C ASP A 82 10.24 1.82 -3.14
N ALA A 83 9.29 2.74 -2.96
CA ALA A 83 7.98 2.43 -2.41
C ALA A 83 6.86 3.13 -3.19
N ILE A 84 5.81 2.37 -3.49
CA ILE A 84 4.54 2.88 -4.02
C ILE A 84 3.46 2.49 -3.01
N VAL A 85 2.91 3.50 -2.34
CA VAL A 85 2.09 3.32 -1.14
C VAL A 85 0.70 3.87 -1.37
N TYR A 86 -0.30 3.06 -1.07
CA TYR A 86 -1.70 3.42 -1.18
C TYR A 86 -2.37 3.45 0.19
N PHE A 87 -3.08 4.54 0.49
CA PHE A 87 -4.02 4.61 1.62
C PHE A 87 -5.42 4.81 1.07
N GLY A 88 -6.33 3.86 1.33
CA GLY A 88 -7.70 3.97 0.88
C GLY A 88 -8.51 2.70 1.11
N HIS A 89 -9.71 2.64 0.53
CA HIS A 89 -10.48 1.40 0.57
C HIS A 89 -9.82 0.32 -0.29
N GLY A 90 -9.93 -0.91 0.19
CA GLY A 90 -9.55 -2.11 -0.54
C GLY A 90 -10.67 -3.13 -0.50
N TYR A 91 -10.79 -3.89 -1.58
CA TYR A 91 -11.63 -5.08 -1.68
C TYR A 91 -10.77 -6.23 -2.22
N LYS A 92 -11.35 -7.44 -2.18
CA LYS A 92 -10.73 -8.63 -2.76
C LYS A 92 -10.30 -8.39 -4.22
N ASP A 93 -11.06 -7.62 -4.99
CA ASP A 93 -10.89 -7.47 -6.43
C ASP A 93 -10.32 -6.11 -6.86
N GLY A 94 -9.91 -5.25 -5.92
CA GLY A 94 -9.39 -3.93 -6.30
C GLY A 94 -9.15 -2.91 -5.20
N MET A 95 -8.75 -1.72 -5.64
CA MET A 95 -8.63 -0.48 -4.86
C MET A 95 -9.71 0.49 -5.35
N PRO A 96 -10.96 0.32 -4.88
CA PRO A 96 -12.10 0.94 -5.50
C PRO A 96 -12.07 2.47 -5.38
N SER A 97 -11.52 3.06 -4.31
CA SER A 97 -11.34 4.53 -4.22
C SER A 97 -10.45 5.07 -5.34
N ALA A 98 -9.37 4.37 -5.69
CA ALA A 98 -8.46 4.74 -6.77
C ALA A 98 -8.96 4.32 -8.17
N GLY A 99 -10.09 3.61 -8.26
CA GLY A 99 -10.65 3.13 -9.52
C GLY A 99 -9.92 1.94 -10.12
N PHE A 100 -9.00 1.29 -9.40
CA PHE A 100 -8.31 0.09 -9.87
C PHE A 100 -9.05 -1.19 -9.46
N GLY A 101 -9.07 -2.17 -10.36
CA GLY A 101 -9.59 -3.52 -10.10
C GLY A 101 -8.98 -4.54 -11.05
N LEU A 102 -9.50 -5.77 -11.06
CA LEU A 102 -8.94 -6.86 -11.86
C LEU A 102 -8.82 -6.53 -13.36
N LYS A 103 -9.78 -5.81 -13.94
CA LYS A 103 -9.75 -5.42 -15.37
C LYS A 103 -8.74 -4.33 -15.71
N SER A 104 -8.23 -3.62 -14.70
CA SER A 104 -7.30 -2.50 -14.86
C SER A 104 -5.98 -2.72 -14.11
N ILE A 105 -5.72 -3.95 -13.68
CA ILE A 105 -4.53 -4.29 -12.91
C ILE A 105 -3.25 -3.99 -13.69
N ASP A 106 -3.24 -4.30 -14.99
CA ASP A 106 -2.13 -4.03 -15.89
C ASP A 106 -1.77 -2.54 -15.95
N GLN A 107 -2.74 -1.64 -15.79
CA GLN A 107 -2.47 -0.21 -15.80
C GLN A 107 -1.61 0.19 -14.60
N LEU A 108 -1.91 -0.36 -13.42
CA LEU A 108 -1.12 -0.09 -12.22
C LEU A 108 0.24 -0.77 -12.30
N THR A 109 0.30 -2.05 -12.65
CA THR A 109 1.56 -2.81 -12.66
C THR A 109 2.52 -2.31 -13.73
N ASN A 110 2.01 -1.89 -14.90
CA ASN A 110 2.84 -1.24 -15.93
C ASN A 110 3.42 0.10 -15.45
N ALA A 111 2.67 0.88 -14.66
CA ALA A 111 3.18 2.12 -14.11
C ALA A 111 4.18 1.88 -12.96
N VAL A 112 3.94 0.87 -12.13
CA VAL A 112 4.95 0.40 -11.16
C VAL A 112 6.22 -0.04 -11.88
N TRP A 113 6.10 -0.74 -13.02
CA TRP A 113 7.25 -1.12 -13.84
C TRP A 113 7.99 0.08 -14.45
N ALA A 114 7.26 1.08 -14.91
CA ALA A 114 7.86 2.26 -15.54
C ALA A 114 8.57 3.18 -14.52
N CYS A 115 8.08 3.21 -13.27
CA CYS A 115 8.45 4.23 -12.30
C CYS A 115 9.06 3.69 -11.01
N GLY A 116 8.97 2.39 -10.74
CA GLY A 116 9.55 1.74 -9.56
C GLY A 116 10.97 1.24 -9.82
N GLN A 117 11.76 1.13 -8.75
CA GLN A 117 12.99 0.35 -8.77
C GLN A 117 12.66 -1.14 -8.85
N TYR A 118 13.61 -1.95 -9.30
CA TYR A 118 13.41 -3.39 -9.41
C TYR A 118 13.02 -4.07 -8.09
N SER A 119 13.50 -3.55 -6.94
CA SER A 119 13.19 -4.03 -5.59
C SER A 119 11.98 -3.34 -4.92
N VAL A 120 11.17 -2.59 -5.69
CA VAL A 120 10.08 -1.75 -5.19
C VAL A 120 9.13 -2.49 -4.24
N LYS A 121 8.71 -1.80 -3.17
CA LYS A 121 7.64 -2.25 -2.28
C LYS A 121 6.33 -1.58 -2.65
N VAL A 122 5.33 -2.38 -3.04
CA VAL A 122 3.96 -1.91 -3.24
C VAL A 122 3.19 -2.16 -1.94
N VAL A 123 2.85 -1.11 -1.21
CA VAL A 123 2.24 -1.22 0.12
C VAL A 123 0.79 -0.74 0.07
N LEU A 124 -0.14 -1.66 0.25
CA LEU A 124 -1.57 -1.38 0.24
C LEU A 124 -2.11 -1.29 1.66
N TYR A 125 -2.15 -0.09 2.24
CA TYR A 125 -2.90 0.19 3.47
C TYR A 125 -4.40 0.26 3.15
N ALA A 126 -4.94 -0.90 2.78
CA ALA A 126 -6.29 -1.08 2.26
C ALA A 126 -6.86 -2.43 2.74
N CYS A 127 -8.12 -2.42 3.17
CA CYS A 127 -8.80 -3.60 3.72
C CYS A 127 -8.90 -4.74 2.69
N SER A 128 -8.87 -5.98 3.17
CA SER A 128 -9.27 -7.19 2.42
C SER A 128 -8.63 -7.42 1.04
N CYS A 129 -7.60 -6.66 0.66
CA CYS A 129 -6.91 -6.82 -0.63
C CYS A 129 -5.97 -8.03 -0.62
N ALA A 130 -5.59 -8.51 0.56
CA ALA A 130 -4.68 -9.65 0.73
C ALA A 130 -5.38 -10.94 1.19
N VAL A 131 -6.70 -11.08 0.98
CA VAL A 131 -7.36 -12.41 1.06
C VAL A 131 -6.75 -13.38 0.06
N ASP A 132 -7.01 -14.68 0.25
CA ASP A 132 -6.53 -15.71 -0.68
C ASP A 132 -6.98 -15.40 -2.11
N GLY A 133 -6.01 -15.23 -3.02
CA GLY A 133 -6.24 -14.88 -4.41
C GLY A 133 -6.71 -13.44 -4.65
N GLY A 134 -6.64 -12.60 -3.62
CA GLY A 134 -7.05 -11.19 -3.66
C GLY A 134 -6.10 -10.28 -4.43
N TYR A 135 -6.49 -9.02 -4.51
CA TYR A 135 -5.86 -8.01 -5.36
C TYR A 135 -4.35 -7.83 -5.13
N ALA A 136 -3.90 -7.88 -3.87
CA ALA A 136 -2.46 -7.79 -3.55
C ALA A 136 -1.66 -8.96 -4.14
N TRP A 137 -2.21 -10.18 -4.06
CA TRP A 137 -1.59 -11.34 -4.71
C TRP A 137 -1.58 -11.19 -6.23
N ARG A 138 -2.67 -10.70 -6.83
CA ARG A 138 -2.76 -10.48 -8.29
C ARG A 138 -1.74 -9.46 -8.79
N ILE A 139 -1.50 -8.39 -8.03
CA ILE A 139 -0.43 -7.43 -8.35
C ILE A 139 0.92 -8.16 -8.30
N SER A 140 1.14 -8.93 -7.23
CA SER A 140 2.38 -9.71 -7.10
C SER A 140 2.55 -10.73 -8.22
N GLU A 141 1.48 -11.37 -8.69
CA GLU A 141 1.49 -12.32 -9.81
C GLU A 141 1.87 -11.61 -11.11
N ALA A 142 1.23 -10.48 -11.42
CA ALA A 142 1.52 -9.70 -12.61
C ALA A 142 2.96 -9.14 -12.63
N MET A 143 3.54 -8.88 -11.45
CA MET A 143 4.93 -8.43 -11.31
C MET A 143 5.97 -9.57 -11.29
N LYS A 144 5.56 -10.84 -11.41
CA LYS A 144 6.45 -12.02 -11.34
C LYS A 144 7.69 -11.99 -12.27
N PRO A 145 7.68 -11.35 -13.44
CA PRO A 145 8.90 -11.14 -14.23
C PRO A 145 10.05 -10.42 -13.50
N TRP A 146 9.80 -9.78 -12.36
CA TRP A 146 10.82 -9.14 -11.50
C TRP A 146 11.18 -9.97 -10.25
N ALA A 147 10.78 -11.24 -10.18
CA ALA A 147 10.95 -12.04 -8.97
C ALA A 147 12.42 -12.17 -8.51
N GLN A 148 13.38 -12.09 -9.42
CA GLN A 148 14.81 -12.10 -9.11
C GLN A 148 15.32 -10.81 -8.43
N GLU A 149 14.52 -9.75 -8.44
CA GLU A 149 14.94 -8.41 -8.03
C GLU A 149 14.51 -8.00 -6.62
N GLY A 150 13.72 -8.85 -5.93
CA GLY A 150 13.37 -8.62 -4.52
C GLY A 150 12.20 -7.66 -4.27
N TYR A 151 11.30 -7.44 -5.24
CA TYR A 151 10.08 -6.67 -5.00
C TYR A 151 9.16 -7.34 -3.96
N GLY A 152 8.27 -6.55 -3.37
CA GLY A 152 7.26 -7.09 -2.44
C GLY A 152 5.94 -6.35 -2.53
N VAL A 153 4.84 -7.09 -2.45
CA VAL A 153 3.49 -6.52 -2.32
C VAL A 153 2.94 -6.82 -0.93
N TYR A 154 2.42 -5.80 -0.26
CA TYR A 154 1.86 -5.90 1.08
C TYR A 154 0.40 -5.48 1.08
N GLY A 155 -0.42 -6.13 1.91
CA GLY A 155 -1.81 -5.76 2.07
C GLY A 155 -2.48 -6.39 3.29
N HIS A 156 -3.71 -5.99 3.57
CA HIS A 156 -4.46 -6.49 4.72
C HIS A 156 -5.46 -7.59 4.32
N LEU A 157 -5.57 -8.60 5.18
CA LEU A 157 -6.45 -9.75 5.00
C LEU A 157 -7.92 -9.41 5.29
N SER A 158 -8.18 -8.40 6.10
CA SER A 158 -9.52 -8.11 6.63
C SER A 158 -9.86 -6.63 6.61
N ALA A 159 -11.13 -6.33 6.91
CA ALA A 159 -11.57 -4.99 7.24
C ALA A 159 -10.96 -4.55 8.59
N GLY A 160 -10.49 -3.31 8.64
CA GLY A 160 -9.94 -2.71 9.85
C GLY A 160 -9.37 -1.32 9.58
N HIS A 161 -8.93 -0.65 10.64
CA HIS A 161 -8.22 0.62 10.49
C HIS A 161 -6.92 0.37 9.75
N ALA A 162 -6.78 0.94 8.55
CA ALA A 162 -5.77 0.56 7.55
C ALA A 162 -4.39 0.28 8.16
N PHE A 163 -3.80 1.25 8.86
CA PHE A 163 -2.45 1.14 9.42
C PHE A 163 -2.36 0.57 10.85
N MET A 164 -3.49 0.24 11.50
CA MET A 164 -3.50 -0.45 12.81
C MET A 164 -3.94 -1.92 12.71
N ASN A 165 -4.36 -2.38 11.52
CA ASN A 165 -4.83 -3.74 11.32
C ASN A 165 -3.64 -4.73 11.30
N PRO A 166 -3.53 -5.64 12.29
CA PRO A 166 -2.42 -6.57 12.38
C PRO A 166 -2.47 -7.71 11.37
N GLN A 167 -3.59 -7.89 10.66
CA GLN A 167 -3.75 -9.00 9.72
C GLN A 167 -3.12 -8.66 8.36
N VAL A 168 -1.79 -8.56 8.34
CA VAL A 168 -0.99 -8.20 7.16
C VAL A 168 -0.39 -9.43 6.51
N ARG A 169 -0.47 -9.49 5.18
CA ARG A 169 0.29 -10.45 4.37
C ARG A 169 1.26 -9.75 3.45
N GLN A 170 2.35 -10.46 3.17
CA GLN A 170 3.34 -10.08 2.19
C GLN A 170 3.43 -11.13 1.09
N TYR A 171 3.69 -10.65 -0.12
CA TYR A 171 3.90 -11.44 -1.33
C TYR A 171 5.25 -11.04 -1.92
N PRO A 172 6.36 -11.57 -1.38
CA PRO A 172 7.68 -11.35 -1.97
C PRO A 172 7.76 -12.09 -3.30
N ASN A 173 8.28 -11.44 -4.35
CA ASN A 173 8.70 -12.08 -5.59
C ASN A 173 7.68 -13.03 -6.25
N GLY A 174 6.39 -12.70 -6.25
CA GLY A 174 5.37 -13.55 -6.88
C GLY A 174 4.97 -14.75 -6.03
N GLY A 175 5.02 -14.59 -4.70
CA GLY A 175 4.72 -15.63 -3.72
C GLY A 175 3.35 -16.29 -3.84
N ALA A 176 3.12 -17.31 -3.00
CA ALA A 176 1.92 -18.14 -3.03
C ALA A 176 0.61 -17.33 -2.87
N VAL A 177 -0.49 -17.90 -3.36
CA VAL A 177 -1.86 -17.31 -3.33
C VAL A 177 -2.34 -16.91 -1.92
N THR A 178 -1.83 -17.60 -0.90
CA THR A 178 -2.13 -17.37 0.51
C THR A 178 -1.22 -16.31 1.15
N GLY A 179 -0.16 -15.89 0.46
CA GLY A 179 0.87 -14.99 0.99
C GLY A 179 1.60 -15.55 2.21
N ILE A 180 2.49 -14.73 2.77
CA ILE A 180 3.19 -15.00 4.02
C ILE A 180 2.65 -14.05 5.09
N LYS A 181 2.41 -14.55 6.30
CA LYS A 181 2.04 -13.69 7.43
C LYS A 181 3.22 -12.81 7.80
N THR A 182 2.98 -11.52 7.97
CA THR A 182 4.05 -10.57 8.33
C THR A 182 4.44 -10.69 9.80
N ALA A 183 3.49 -11.02 10.67
CA ALA A 183 3.75 -11.25 12.08
C ALA A 183 4.67 -12.46 12.28
N PRO A 184 5.78 -12.33 13.04
CA PRO A 184 6.66 -13.45 13.36
C PRO A 184 5.91 -14.58 14.10
N ALA A 185 6.32 -15.81 13.87
CA ALA A 185 5.71 -16.99 14.50
C ALA A 185 5.80 -16.88 16.04
N GLY A 186 4.71 -17.20 16.73
CA GLY A 186 4.65 -17.10 18.20
C GLY A 186 4.55 -15.68 18.77
N LYS A 187 4.70 -14.62 17.96
CA LYS A 187 4.70 -13.22 18.40
C LYS A 187 3.39 -12.46 18.14
N ILE A 188 2.33 -13.16 17.73
CA ILE A 188 1.03 -12.53 17.38
C ILE A 188 0.51 -11.56 18.46
N PRO A 189 0.52 -11.87 19.77
CA PRO A 189 0.06 -10.93 20.79
C PRO A 189 0.89 -9.65 20.84
N ALA A 190 2.23 -9.75 20.76
CA ALA A 190 3.13 -8.60 20.75
C ALA A 190 2.95 -7.77 19.48
N TRP A 191 2.79 -8.42 18.32
CA TRP A 191 2.49 -7.78 17.04
C TRP A 191 1.18 -6.98 17.08
N CYS A 192 0.10 -7.59 17.57
CA CYS A 192 -1.18 -6.91 17.73
C CYS A 192 -1.08 -5.71 18.68
N LYS A 193 -0.35 -5.86 19.80
CA LYS A 193 -0.11 -4.77 20.76
C LYS A 193 0.68 -3.63 20.11
N ALA A 194 1.74 -3.95 19.38
CA ALA A 194 2.60 -2.98 18.71
C ALA A 194 1.86 -2.21 17.61
N LEU A 195 0.99 -2.85 16.82
CA LEU A 195 0.21 -2.16 15.79
C LEU A 195 -1.03 -1.43 16.32
N GLY A 196 -1.53 -1.85 17.49
CA GLY A 196 -2.62 -1.16 18.19
C GLY A 196 -2.16 0.07 18.98
N ASP A 197 -0.86 0.25 19.21
CA ASP A 197 -0.33 1.44 19.89
C ASP A 197 -0.30 2.64 18.92
N PRO A 198 -1.03 3.74 19.19
CA PRO A 198 -1.04 4.92 18.32
C PRO A 198 0.31 5.64 18.22
N LYS A 199 1.26 5.34 19.13
CA LYS A 199 2.63 5.88 19.09
C LYS A 199 3.57 5.01 18.25
N SER A 200 3.14 3.81 17.88
CA SER A 200 3.97 2.89 17.11
C SER A 200 4.18 3.38 15.70
N THR A 201 5.43 3.23 15.24
CA THR A 201 5.82 3.47 13.84
C THR A 201 6.03 2.17 13.09
N LEU A 202 5.89 1.01 13.75
CA LEU A 202 6.14 -0.31 13.16
C LEU A 202 5.33 -0.52 11.88
N TRP A 203 4.09 -0.06 11.84
CA TRP A 203 3.22 -0.18 10.67
C TRP A 203 3.78 0.47 9.40
N MET A 204 4.59 1.53 9.53
CA MET A 204 5.26 2.21 8.41
C MET A 204 6.54 1.50 7.98
N ARG A 205 7.18 0.78 8.90
CA ARG A 205 8.55 0.28 8.78
C ARG A 205 8.61 -1.19 8.38
N PHE A 206 7.69 -2.02 8.87
CA PHE A 206 7.72 -3.46 8.60
C PHE A 206 7.82 -3.83 7.11
N PRO A 207 7.27 -3.07 6.13
CA PRO A 207 7.43 -3.42 4.72
C PRO A 207 8.90 -3.39 4.22
N PHE A 208 9.77 -2.76 4.99
CA PHE A 208 11.20 -2.56 4.71
C PHE A 208 12.11 -3.24 5.74
N MET A 209 11.52 -4.07 6.60
CA MET A 209 12.23 -4.83 7.62
C MET A 209 12.30 -6.30 7.23
N THR A 210 13.39 -6.94 7.63
CA THR A 210 13.51 -8.40 7.66
C THR A 210 12.63 -9.00 8.76
N ALA A 211 12.39 -10.31 8.71
CA ALA A 211 11.61 -10.99 9.74
C ALA A 211 12.30 -10.90 11.12
N GLU A 212 13.63 -10.96 11.13
CA GLU A 212 14.49 -10.85 12.31
C GLU A 212 14.42 -9.45 12.92
N GLU A 213 14.43 -8.40 12.08
CA GLU A 213 14.25 -7.02 12.56
C GLU A 213 12.85 -6.80 13.14
N ILE A 214 11.80 -7.37 12.53
CA ILE A 214 10.44 -7.27 13.09
C ILE A 214 10.40 -7.99 14.44
N GLU A 215 10.95 -9.20 14.54
CA GLU A 215 10.96 -9.97 15.78
C GLU A 215 11.70 -9.25 16.91
N ALA A 216 12.81 -8.57 16.61
CA ALA A 216 13.59 -7.80 17.58
C ALA A 216 12.84 -6.60 18.17
N GLU A 217 11.80 -6.10 17.50
CA GLU A 217 10.98 -4.97 17.96
C GLU A 217 9.71 -5.38 18.73
N LEU A 218 9.41 -6.68 18.81
CA LEU A 218 8.19 -7.25 19.42
C LEU A 218 8.45 -7.95 20.77
#